data_AF-A0A3N1XFB2-F1
#
_entry.id   AF-A0A3N1XFB2-F1
#
_cell.length_a   1.000
_cell.length_b   1.000
_cell.length_c   1.000
_cell.angle_alpha   90.00
_cell.angle_beta   90.00
_cell.angle_gamma   90.00
#
_symmetry.space_group_name_H-M   'P 1'
#
loop_
_entity.id
_entity.type
_entity.pdbx_description
1 polymer ?
#
loop_
_entity_poly.entity_id
_entity_poly.type
_entity_poly.pdbx_seq_one_letter_code
_entity_poly.pdbx_strand_id
1 'polypeptide(L)' 'MQTVMPAVIYPQPIVVNGYRFRVHAHYALTEREAQTIALRAYRCRKWTKKDLEKVHVQYWIGQRQDLARLESLARH' A
#
# COMPACT_ATOMS: atom_id res chain seq x y z
N MET A 1 -19.26 8.30 17.79
CA MET A 1 -18.53 7.01 17.91
C MET A 1 -17.90 6.72 16.55
N GLN A 2 -16.57 6.77 16.43
CA GLN A 2 -15.88 6.36 15.20
C GLN A 2 -15.84 4.83 15.17
N THR A 3 -16.62 4.22 14.28
CA THR A 3 -16.59 2.79 14.02
C THR A 3 -15.24 2.46 13.39
N VAL A 4 -14.30 1.92 14.17
CA VAL A 4 -13.02 1.45 13.66
C VAL A 4 -13.29 0.17 12.87
N MET A 5 -13.45 0.29 11.55
CA MET A 5 -13.58 -0.89 10.69
C MET A 5 -12.31 -1.74 10.80
N PRO A 6 -12.42 -3.06 11.03
CA PRO A 6 -11.25 -3.93 11.18
C PRO A 6 -10.39 -3.84 9.93
N ALA A 7 -9.11 -3.49 10.10
CA ALA A 7 -8.15 -3.44 9.01
C ALA A 7 -7.76 -4.88 8.63
N VAL A 8 -8.06 -5.26 7.38
CA VAL A 8 -7.52 -6.46 6.73
C VAL A 8 -6.08 -6.17 6.33
N ILE A 9 -5.17 -6.92 6.92
CA ILE A 9 -3.73 -6.83 6.64
C ILE A 9 -3.43 -7.76 5.47
N TYR A 10 -2.78 -7.25 4.42
CA TYR A 10 -2.25 -8.12 3.38
C TYR A 10 -1.12 -8.97 3.97
N PRO A 11 -1.18 -10.31 3.84
CA PRO A 11 -0.42 -11.23 4.69
C PRO A 11 1.10 -11.13 4.50
N GLN A 12 1.56 -10.74 3.31
CA GLN A 12 2.98 -10.69 2.99
C GLN A 12 3.46 -9.26 2.74
N PRO A 13 4.63 -8.86 3.28
CA PRO A 13 5.21 -7.57 2.94
C PRO A 13 5.53 -7.48 1.44
N ILE A 14 5.11 -6.39 0.80
CA ILE A 14 5.47 -6.08 -0.58
C ILE A 14 6.83 -5.39 -0.59
N VAL A 15 7.73 -5.82 -1.48
CA VAL A 15 9.04 -5.20 -1.65
C VAL A 15 9.04 -4.33 -2.91
N VAL A 16 9.34 -3.04 -2.76
CA VAL A 16 9.50 -2.10 -3.87
C VAL A 16 10.88 -1.47 -3.79
N ASN A 17 11.74 -1.73 -4.78
CA ASN A 17 13.12 -1.22 -4.84
C ASN A 17 13.92 -1.45 -3.53
N GLY A 18 13.75 -2.62 -2.90
CA GLY A 18 14.39 -2.99 -1.64
C GLY A 18 13.66 -2.53 -0.37
N TYR A 19 12.68 -1.63 -0.47
CA TYR A 19 11.88 -1.16 0.67
C TYR A 19 10.70 -2.08 0.93
N ARG A 20 10.45 -2.40 2.20
CA ARG A 20 9.40 -3.33 2.62
C ARG A 20 8.15 -2.58 3.06
N PHE A 21 7.00 -2.93 2.48
CA PHE A 21 5.71 -2.32 2.75
C PHE A 21 4.72 -3.36 3.27
N ARG A 22 4.08 -3.08 4.40
CA ARG A 22 2.92 -3.84 4.89
C ARG A 22 1.66 -3.04 4.58
N VAL A 23 0.78 -3.59 3.76
CA VAL A 23 -0.43 -2.89 3.31
C VAL A 23 -1.63 -3.31 4.15
N HIS A 24 -2.36 -2.32 4.66
CA HIS A 24 -3.58 -2.50 5.45
C HIS A 24 -4.74 -1.86 4.69
N ALA A 25 -5.86 -2.55 4.55
CA ALA A 25 -7.07 -2.05 3.90
C ALA A 25 -8.32 -2.49 4.66
N HIS A 26 -9.50 -1.99 4.28
CA HIS A 26 -10.77 -2.43 4.87
C HIS A 26 -11.39 -3.63 4.12
N TYR A 27 -10.70 -4.19 3.14
CA TYR A 27 -11.13 -5.34 2.35
C TYR A 27 -9.91 -6.19 1.95
N ALA A 28 -10.18 -7.42 1.50
CA ALA A 28 -9.13 -8.32 1.02
C ALA A 28 -8.52 -7.80 -0.30
N LEU A 29 -7.24 -7.45 -0.24
CA LEU A 29 -6.45 -7.02 -1.40
C LEU A 29 -5.93 -8.23 -2.16
N THR A 30 -6.01 -8.17 -3.48
CA THR A 30 -5.19 -9.00 -4.36
C THR A 30 -3.73 -8.55 -4.32
N GLU A 31 -2.82 -9.42 -4.75
CA GLU A 31 -1.39 -9.07 -4.83
C GLU A 31 -1.16 -7.81 -5.68
N ARG A 32 -1.82 -7.72 -6.83
CA ARG A 32 -1.71 -6.58 -7.75
C ARG A 32 -2.21 -5.27 -7.11
N GLU A 33 -3.32 -5.32 -6.38
CA GLU A 33 -3.84 -4.15 -5.64
C GLU A 33 -2.85 -3.71 -4.53
N ALA A 34 -2.30 -4.67 -3.78
CA ALA A 34 -1.31 -4.40 -2.74
C ALA A 34 -0.01 -3.82 -3.31
N GLN A 35 0.46 -4.33 -4.45
CA GLN A 35 1.61 -3.79 -5.17
C GLN A 35 1.39 -2.35 -5.65
N THR A 36 0.21 -2.04 -6.20
CA THR A 36 -0.13 -0.67 -6.63
C THR A 36 -0.13 0.30 -5.46
N ILE A 37 -0.70 -0.09 -4.31
CA ILE A 37 -0.69 0.74 -3.09
C ILE A 37 0.75 0.96 -2.60
N ALA A 38 1.55 -0.11 -2.53
CA ALA A 38 2.95 -0.02 -2.10
C ALA A 38 3.78 0.86 -3.04
N LEU A 39 3.59 0.73 -4.36
CA LEU A 39 4.26 1.55 -5.36
C LEU A 39 3.86 3.03 -5.24
N ARG A 40 2.58 3.32 -5.01
CA ARG A 40 2.13 4.69 -4.74
C ARG A 40 2.78 5.25 -3.49
N ALA A 41 2.77 4.50 -2.39
CA ALA A 41 3.43 4.91 -1.15
C ALA A 41 4.92 5.20 -1.37
N TYR A 42 5.59 4.35 -2.16
CA TYR A 42 6.96 4.56 -2.58
C TYR A 42 7.13 5.87 -3.38
N ARG A 43 6.25 6.18 -4.33
CA ARG A 43 6.34 7.41 -5.13
C ARG A 43 6.00 8.69 -4.36
N CYS A 44 5.14 8.61 -3.34
CA CYS A 44 4.67 9.79 -2.61
C CYS A 44 5.67 10.38 -1.60
N ARG A 45 6.78 9.69 -1.31
CA ARG A 45 7.75 10.09 -0.29
C ARG A 45 9.18 9.93 -0.80
N LYS A 46 10.11 10.73 -0.29
CA LYS A 46 11.56 10.49 -0.46
C LYS A 46 12.04 9.44 0.54
N TRP A 47 12.75 8.44 0.03
CA TRP A 47 13.25 7.31 0.80
C TRP A 47 14.73 7.47 1.11
N THR A 48 15.11 7.06 2.32
CA THR A 48 16.51 7.08 2.78
C THR A 48 17.02 5.66 2.99
N LYS A 49 18.35 5.49 3.03
CA LYS A 49 18.96 4.17 3.30
C LYS A 49 18.51 3.56 4.64
N LYS A 50 18.26 4.39 5.67
CA LYS A 50 17.72 3.95 6.96
C LYS A 50 16.30 3.39 6.87
N ASP A 51 15.55 3.75 5.83
CA ASP A 51 14.21 3.23 5.61
C ASP A 51 14.23 1.80 5.04
N LEU A 52 15.34 1.33 4.45
CA LEU A 52 15.48 -0.05 3.96
C LEU A 52 15.46 -1.08 5.09
N GLU A 53 15.89 -0.68 6.29
CA GLU A 53 15.95 -1.54 7.47
C GLU A 53 14.58 -1.70 8.14
N LYS A 54 13.57 -0.93 7.71
CA LYS A 54 12.25 -0.84 8.35
C LYS A 54 11.17 -1.46 7.47
N VAL A 55 10.12 -1.95 8.13
CA VAL A 55 8.86 -2.32 7.47
C VAL A 55 7.90 -1.13 7.59
N HIS A 56 7.53 -0.56 6.45
CA HIS A 56 6.64 0.61 6.40
C HIS A 56 5.20 0.14 6.29
N VAL A 57 4.35 0.59 7.21
CA VAL A 57 2.94 0.25 7.19
C VAL A 57 2.19 1.31 6.38
N GLN A 58 1.54 0.88 5.31
CA GLN A 58 0.68 1.73 4.50
C GLN A 58 -0.79 1.37 4.73
N TYR A 59 -1.56 2.33 5.23
CA TYR A 59 -3.00 2.22 5.34
C TYR A 59 -3.67 2.73 4.08
N TRP A 60 -4.53 1.92 3.49
CA TRP A 60 -5.38 2.24 2.36
C TRP A 60 -6.81 2.41 2.85
N ILE A 61 -7.29 3.65 2.80
CA ILE A 61 -8.64 4.05 3.22
C ILE A 61 -9.62 4.19 2.05
N GLY A 62 -9.17 3.97 0.81
CA GLY A 62 -9.98 4.07 -0.40
C GLY A 62 -10.77 2.79 -0.70
N GLN A 63 -11.67 2.86 -1.67
CA GLN A 63 -12.42 1.70 -2.17
C GLN A 63 -11.69 1.03 -3.34
N ARG A 64 -12.14 -0.16 -3.76
CA ARG A 64 -11.53 -0.90 -4.89
C ARG A 64 -11.50 -0.09 -6.19
N GLN A 65 -12.55 0.68 -6.45
CA GLN A 65 -12.67 1.53 -7.64
C GLN A 65 -11.61 2.65 -7.69
N ASP A 66 -11.22 3.18 -6.53
CA ASP A 66 -10.18 4.22 -6.44
C ASP A 66 -8.80 3.65 -6.78
N LEU A 67 -8.60 2.37 -6.48
CA LEU A 67 -7.39 1.62 -6.80
C LEU A 67 -7.24 1.42 -8.31
N ALA A 68 -8.34 1.10 -9.02
CA ALA A 68 -8.34 1.00 -10.48
C ALA A 68 -7.98 2.34 -11.16
N ARG A 69 -8.45 3.47 -10.60
CA ARG A 69 -8.06 4.81 -11.06
C ARG A 69 -6.57 5.08 -10.84
N LEU A 70 -6.00 4.65 -9.72
CA LEU A 70 -4.56 4.75 -9.46
C LEU A 70 -3.72 3.91 -10.43
N GLU A 71 -4.16 2.70 -10.76
CA GLU A 71 -3.47 1.86 -11.75
C GLU A 71 -3.46 2.51 -13.13
N SER A 72 -4.57 3.15 -13.53
CA SER A 72 -4.67 3.85 -14.81
C SER A 72 -3.76 5.08 -14.88
N LEU A 73 -3.59 5.82 -13.78
CA LEU A 73 -2.70 6.98 -13.71
C LEU A 73 -1.21 6.59 -13.67
N ALA A 74 -0.89 5.37 -13.22
CA ALA A 74 0.50 4.91 -13.15
C ALA A 74 1.09 4.47 -14.50
N ARG A 75 0.24 4.32 -15.55
CA ARG A 75 0.60 3.86 -16.90
C ARG A 75 0.81 4.98 -17.92
N HIS A 76 0.61 6.23 -17.54
CA HIS A 76 0.93 7.43 -18.33
C HIS A 76 2.12 8.15 -17.72
#